data_AF-A0A943MUS8-F1
#
_entry.id   AF-A0A943MUS8-F1
#
_cell.length_a   1.000
_cell.length_b   1.000
_cell.length_c   1.000
_cell.angle_alpha   90.00
_cell.angle_beta   90.00
_cell.angle_gamma   90.00
#
_symmetry.space_group_name_H-M   'P 1'
#
loop_
_entity.id
_entity.type
_entity.pdbx_description
1 polymer ?
#
loop_
_entity_poly.entity_id
_entity_poly.type
_entity_poly.pdbx_seq_one_letter_code
_entity_poly.pdbx_strand_id
1 'polypeptide(L)'
;DEAIQSAEQQINEYRDAQASLEARKESMRPGIDLLDAIASEGSVSDAHLRMFVNKVYLHEQDGKLSVEFVLNADFQTHLDLYDQNGELTDVCNDLGYYFSKASANASA
;
A
#
# COMPACT_ATOMS: atom_id res chain seq x y z
N ASP A 1 -37.97 -5.20 -35.03
CA ASP A 1 -37.39 -4.04 -35.72
C ASP A 1 -35.93 -3.97 -35.33
N GLU A 2 -35.04 -4.26 -36.27
CA GLU A 2 -33.61 -4.50 -36.01
C GLU A 2 -32.92 -3.24 -35.42
N ALA A 3 -33.40 -2.06 -35.82
CA ALA A 3 -32.96 -0.78 -35.28
C ALA A 3 -33.31 -0.60 -33.79
N ILE A 4 -34.49 -1.07 -33.36
CA ILE A 4 -34.91 -0.99 -31.95
C ILE A 4 -34.04 -1.91 -31.09
N GLN A 5 -33.79 -3.14 -31.56
CA GLN A 5 -32.93 -4.09 -30.84
C GLN A 5 -31.48 -3.60 -30.73
N SER A 6 -30.95 -3.00 -31.80
CA SER A 6 -29.62 -2.39 -31.78
C SER A 6 -29.52 -1.21 -30.80
N ALA A 7 -30.55 -0.37 -30.74
CA ALA A 7 -30.60 0.75 -29.78
C ALA A 7 -30.72 0.26 -28.33
N GLU A 8 -31.51 -0.77 -28.06
CA GLU A 8 -31.64 -1.39 -26.73
C GLU A 8 -30.30 -1.98 -26.27
N GLN A 9 -29.55 -2.63 -27.17
CA GLN A 9 -28.24 -3.16 -26.85
C GLN A 9 -27.26 -2.05 -26.48
N GLN A 10 -27.17 -0.97 -27.26
CA GLN A 10 -26.29 0.16 -26.94
C GLN A 10 -26.64 0.81 -25.60
N ILE A 11 -27.93 0.96 -25.29
CA ILE A 11 -28.37 1.51 -24.01
C ILE A 11 -27.86 0.66 -22.84
N ASN A 12 -27.88 -0.66 -22.97
CA ASN A 12 -27.38 -1.54 -21.91
C ASN A 12 -25.86 -1.46 -21.78
N GLU A 13 -25.13 -1.44 -22.88
CA GLU A 13 -23.67 -1.26 -22.87
C GLU A 13 -23.26 0.06 -22.19
N TYR A 14 -23.97 1.17 -22.46
CA TYR A 14 -23.73 2.44 -21.78
C TYR A 14 -24.05 2.39 -20.28
N ARG A 15 -25.10 1.67 -19.87
CA ARG A 15 -25.44 1.50 -18.45
C ARG A 15 -24.37 0.72 -17.70
N ASP A 16 -23.85 -0.33 -18.30
CA ASP A 16 -22.78 -1.15 -17.72
C ASP A 16 -21.47 -0.35 -17.59
N ALA A 17 -21.14 0.43 -18.62
CA ALA A 17 -20.01 1.34 -18.59
C ALA A 17 -20.15 2.42 -17.51
N GLN A 18 -21.35 3.00 -17.36
CA GLN A 18 -21.64 3.97 -16.31
C GLN A 18 -21.50 3.37 -14.92
N ALA A 19 -22.05 2.17 -14.68
CA ALA A 19 -21.93 1.47 -13.40
C ALA A 19 -20.45 1.19 -13.05
N SER A 20 -19.66 0.75 -14.04
CA SER A 20 -18.23 0.51 -13.87
C SER A 20 -17.46 1.78 -13.54
N LEU A 21 -17.82 2.90 -14.16
CA LEU A 21 -17.20 4.20 -13.90
C LEU A 21 -17.52 4.72 -12.50
N GLU A 22 -18.77 4.61 -12.05
CA GLU A 22 -19.17 5.03 -10.71
C GLU A 22 -18.51 4.17 -9.63
N ALA A 23 -18.43 2.85 -9.81
CA ALA A 23 -17.69 1.97 -8.91
C ALA A 23 -16.21 2.36 -8.81
N ARG A 24 -15.59 2.71 -9.95
CA ARG A 24 -14.20 3.16 -9.98
C ARG A 24 -14.01 4.51 -9.29
N LYS A 25 -14.91 5.47 -9.49
CA LYS A 25 -14.87 6.76 -8.78
C LYS A 25 -14.95 6.55 -7.26
N GLU A 26 -15.87 5.70 -6.81
CA GLU A 26 -16.03 5.42 -5.39
C GLU A 26 -14.79 4.74 -4.80
N SER A 27 -14.18 3.81 -5.53
CA SER A 27 -12.91 3.19 -5.10
C SER A 27 -11.75 4.19 -4.96
N MET A 28 -11.78 5.28 -5.72
CA MET A 28 -10.72 6.31 -5.71
C MET A 28 -10.96 7.40 -4.64
N ARG A 29 -12.19 7.54 -4.14
CA ARG A 29 -12.58 8.60 -3.20
C ARG A 29 -11.66 8.65 -1.96
N PRO A 30 -11.36 7.54 -1.25
CA PRO A 30 -10.53 7.61 -0.05
C PRO A 30 -9.11 8.12 -0.32
N GLY A 31 -8.55 7.79 -1.48
CA GLY A 31 -7.23 8.27 -1.89
C GLY A 31 -7.23 9.76 -2.22
N ILE A 32 -8.30 10.25 -2.87
CA ILE A 32 -8.47 11.69 -3.17
C ILE A 32 -8.63 12.47 -1.87
N ASP A 33 -9.46 12.01 -0.94
CA ASP A 33 -9.68 12.68 0.35
C ASP A 33 -8.38 12.78 1.16
N LEU A 34 -7.54 11.74 1.13
CA LEU A 34 -6.22 11.74 1.75
C LEU A 34 -5.26 12.76 1.10
N LEU A 35 -5.24 12.81 -0.24
CA LEU A 35 -4.39 13.77 -0.96
C LEU A 35 -4.83 15.21 -0.70
N ASP A 36 -6.13 15.48 -0.64
CA ASP A 36 -6.68 16.79 -0.29
C ASP A 36 -6.30 17.19 1.14
N ALA A 37 -6.36 16.26 2.09
CA ALA A 37 -5.92 16.51 3.47
C ALA A 37 -4.42 16.87 3.54
N ILE A 38 -3.55 16.09 2.88
CA ILE A 38 -2.10 16.37 2.80
C ILE A 38 -1.82 17.71 2.11
N ALA A 39 -2.49 17.99 1.00
CA ALA A 39 -2.33 19.25 0.26
C ALA A 39 -2.76 20.46 1.09
N SER A 40 -3.82 20.32 1.89
CA SER A 40 -4.31 21.38 2.78
C SER A 40 -3.36 21.70 3.93
N GLU A 41 -2.64 20.70 4.45
CA GLU A 41 -1.65 20.87 5.53
C GLU A 41 -0.26 21.28 5.02
N GLY A 42 0.02 21.14 3.72
CA GLY A 42 1.30 21.47 3.10
C GLY A 42 2.46 20.53 3.50
N SER A 43 2.18 19.52 4.32
CA SER A 43 3.13 18.50 4.77
C SER A 43 2.38 17.22 5.16
N VAL A 44 3.07 16.08 5.17
CA VAL A 44 2.50 14.81 5.65
C VAL A 44 2.59 14.81 7.18
N SER A 45 1.45 14.87 7.87
CA SER A 45 1.38 14.79 9.33
C SER A 45 1.34 13.35 9.83
N ASP A 46 1.54 13.17 11.14
CA ASP A 46 1.47 11.86 11.80
C ASP A 46 0.09 11.20 11.64
N ALA A 47 -0.97 12.00 11.53
CA ALA A 47 -2.32 11.51 11.24
C ALA A 47 -2.42 10.95 9.80
N HIS A 48 -1.82 11.62 8.83
CA HIS A 48 -1.73 11.14 7.44
C HIS A 48 -0.93 9.84 7.33
N LEU A 49 0.17 9.70 8.07
CA LEU A 49 0.96 8.46 8.12
C LEU A 49 0.17 7.27 8.67
N ARG A 50 -0.66 7.50 9.69
CA ARG A 50 -1.52 6.45 10.27
C ARG A 50 -2.59 5.95 9.31
N MET A 51 -3.05 6.77 8.36
CA MET A 51 -4.00 6.33 7.33
C MET A 51 -3.40 5.29 6.38
N PHE A 52 -2.08 5.27 6.22
CA PHE A 52 -1.40 4.23 5.44
C PHE A 52 -1.27 2.90 6.18
N VAL A 53 -1.52 2.83 7.48
CA VAL A 53 -1.42 1.60 8.26
C VAL A 53 -2.75 0.84 8.25
N ASN A 54 -2.74 -0.39 7.76
CA ASN A 54 -3.87 -1.33 7.81
C ASN A 54 -3.95 -2.03 9.17
N LYS A 55 -2.84 -2.65 9.59
CA LYS A 55 -2.74 -3.42 10.83
C LYS A 55 -1.38 -3.23 11.48
N VAL A 56 -1.35 -3.42 12.79
CA VAL A 56 -0.12 -3.49 13.57
C VAL A 56 -0.10 -4.81 14.33
N TYR A 57 0.98 -5.58 14.18
CA TYR A 57 1.23 -6.77 14.98
C TYR A 57 2.38 -6.51 15.94
N LEU A 58 2.23 -7.01 17.17
CA LEU A 58 3.23 -6.94 18.22
C LEU A 58 3.54 -8.37 18.65
N HIS A 59 4.82 -8.71 18.66
CA HIS A 59 5.28 -10.04 19.06
C HIS A 59 6.51 -9.91 19.95
N GLU A 60 6.45 -10.46 21.16
CA GLU A 60 7.58 -10.51 22.08
C GLU A 60 8.09 -11.94 22.20
N GLN A 61 9.40 -12.14 22.00
CA GLN A 61 10.06 -13.43 22.16
C GLN A 61 11.49 -13.24 22.64
N ASP A 62 11.93 -14.04 23.61
CA ASP A 62 13.28 -14.02 24.20
C ASP A 62 13.73 -12.62 24.66
N GLY A 63 12.80 -11.84 25.23
CA GLY A 63 13.04 -10.46 25.68
C GLY A 63 13.23 -9.44 24.55
N LYS A 64 12.91 -9.82 23.31
CA LYS A 64 12.95 -8.94 22.13
C LYS A 64 11.53 -8.67 21.64
N LEU A 65 11.26 -7.40 21.33
CA LEU A 65 10.00 -6.96 20.72
C LEU A 65 10.16 -6.85 19.21
N SER A 66 9.21 -7.44 18.49
CA SER A 66 9.00 -7.25 17.06
C SER A 66 7.70 -6.47 16.85
N VAL A 67 7.76 -5.46 16.00
CA VAL A 67 6.61 -4.63 15.60
C VAL A 67 6.50 -4.70 14.08
N GLU A 68 5.35 -5.14 13.60
CA GLU A 68 5.06 -5.23 12.16
C GLU A 68 3.91 -4.28 11.80
N PHE A 69 4.14 -3.39 10.85
CA PHE A 69 3.12 -2.51 10.29
C PHE A 69 2.73 -3.02 8.89
N VAL A 70 1.49 -3.46 8.74
CA VAL A 70 0.91 -3.77 7.44
C VAL A 70 0.40 -2.49 6.83
N LEU A 71 0.91 -2.11 5.66
CA LEU A 71 0.53 -0.87 4.98
C LEU A 71 -0.58 -1.11 3.94
N ASN A 72 -1.40 -0.09 3.69
CA ASN A 72 -2.50 -0.09 2.70
C ASN A 72 -2.02 0.21 1.26
N ALA A 73 -0.74 0.01 0.96
CA ALA A 73 -0.17 0.26 -0.36
C ALA A 73 1.04 -0.65 -0.65
N ASP A 74 1.27 -0.93 -1.92
CA ASP A 74 2.43 -1.67 -2.42
C ASP A 74 3.66 -0.74 -2.46
N PHE A 75 4.29 -0.55 -1.32
CA PHE A 75 5.55 0.19 -1.23
C PHE A 75 6.74 -0.66 -1.67
N GLN A 76 7.80 0.00 -2.13
CA GLN A 76 9.06 -0.67 -2.41
C GLN A 76 9.63 -1.30 -1.13
N THR A 77 9.93 -2.59 -1.21
CA THR A 77 10.53 -3.37 -0.14
C THR A 77 12.01 -3.04 0.01
N HIS A 78 12.40 -2.56 1.19
CA HIS A 78 13.79 -2.30 1.58
C HIS A 78 14.02 -2.76 3.03
N LEU A 79 15.29 -2.89 3.43
CA LEU A 79 15.73 -3.24 4.77
C LEU A 79 16.75 -2.23 5.25
N ASP A 80 16.43 -1.53 6.33
CA ASP A 80 17.36 -0.65 7.02
C ASP A 80 17.80 -1.32 8.33
N LEU A 81 19.11 -1.29 8.61
CA LEU A 81 19.68 -1.84 9.84
C LEU A 81 20.24 -0.71 10.69
N TYR A 82 19.83 -0.67 11.95
CA TYR A 82 20.25 0.34 12.92
C TYR A 82 21.05 -0.30 14.05
N ASP A 83 22.02 0.43 14.61
CA ASP A 83 22.74 0.00 15.79
C ASP A 83 21.93 0.21 17.09
N GLN A 84 22.52 -0.15 18.22
CA GLN A 84 21.92 0.02 19.55
C GLN A 84 21.67 1.47 19.97
N ASN A 85 22.27 2.45 19.29
CA ASN A 85 22.07 3.87 19.52
C ASN A 85 21.01 4.46 18.58
N GLY A 86 20.48 3.66 17.64
CA GLY A 86 19.53 4.09 16.62
C GLY A 86 20.18 4.73 15.39
N GLU A 87 21.50 4.59 15.21
CA GLU A 87 22.21 5.10 14.04
C GLU A 87 22.11 4.09 12.87
N LEU A 88 21.85 4.60 11.67
CA LEU A 88 21.73 3.76 10.46
C LEU A 88 23.11 3.17 10.10
N THR A 89 23.16 1.85 9.99
CA THR A 89 24.40 1.10 9.72
C THR A 89 24.42 0.44 8.34
N ASP A 90 23.26 0.08 7.79
CA ASP A 90 23.15 -0.52 6.46
C ASP A 90 21.76 -0.31 5.85
N VAL A 91 21.68 -0.35 4.51
CA VAL A 91 20.44 -0.22 3.72
C VAL A 91 20.46 -1.23 2.58
N CYS A 92 19.42 -2.03 2.45
CA CYS A 92 19.25 -2.97 1.35
C CYS A 92 17.94 -2.72 0.60
N ASN A 93 18.05 -2.31 -0.67
CA ASN A 93 16.89 -1.98 -1.52
C ASN A 93 16.29 -3.19 -2.25
N ASP A 94 16.83 -4.39 -2.01
CA ASP A 94 16.33 -5.66 -2.57
C ASP A 94 16.39 -6.74 -1.47
N LEU A 95 15.27 -6.90 -0.77
CA LEU A 95 15.10 -7.90 0.27
C LEU A 95 15.30 -9.34 -0.25
N GLY A 96 14.95 -9.60 -1.51
CA GLY A 96 15.15 -10.92 -2.14
C GLY A 96 16.63 -11.28 -2.24
N TYR A 97 17.45 -10.32 -2.68
CA TYR A 97 18.90 -10.47 -2.69
C TYR A 97 19.46 -10.66 -1.27
N TYR A 98 19.01 -9.86 -0.29
CA TYR A 98 19.52 -9.95 1.09
C TYR A 98 19.31 -11.32 1.73
N PHE A 99 18.07 -11.86 1.69
CA PHE A 99 17.78 -13.17 2.28
C PHE A 99 18.51 -14.31 1.57
N SER A 100 18.74 -14.20 0.25
CA SER A 100 19.53 -15.18 -0.49
C SER A 100 21.00 -15.24 -0.02
N LYS A 101 21.58 -14.09 0.33
CA LYS A 101 22.95 -13.99 0.84
C LYS A 101 23.06 -14.39 2.31
N ALA A 102 22.10 -13.98 3.15
CA ALA A 102 22.07 -14.33 4.56
C ALA A 102 21.92 -15.86 4.77
N SER A 103 21.06 -16.50 3.98
CA SER A 103 20.89 -17.96 4.02
C SER A 103 22.14 -18.73 3.56
N ALA A 104 22.85 -18.22 2.55
CA ALA A 104 24.13 -18.79 2.10
C ALA A 104 25.24 -18.67 3.18
N ASN A 105 25.26 -17.57 3.95
CA ASN A 105 26.24 -17.37 5.02
C ASN A 105 25.92 -18.15 6.30
N ALA A 106 24.65 -18.47 6.56
CA ALA A 106 24.24 -19.26 7.73
C ALA A 106 24.45 -20.78 7.55
N SER A 107 24.77 -21.21 6.33
CA SER A 107 25.01 -22.61 5.98
C SER A 107 26.50 -22.94 5.76
N ALA A 108 27.40 -22.02 6.11
CA ALA A 108 28.85 -22.17 6.16
C ALA A 108 29.37 -22.18 7.61
#